data_AF-A0A1S1NH78-F1
#
_entry.id   AF-A0A1S1NH78-F1
#
_cell.length_a   1.000
_cell.length_b   1.000
_cell.length_c   1.000
_cell.angle_alpha   90.00
_cell.angle_beta   90.00
_cell.angle_gamma   90.00
#
_symmetry.space_group_name_H-M   'P 1'
#
loop_
_entity.id
_entity.type
_entity.pdbx_description
1 polymer ?
#
loop_
_entity_poly.entity_id
_entity_poly.type
_entity_poly.pdbx_seq_one_letter_code
_entity_poly.pdbx_strand_id
1 'polypeptide(L)'
;MYAMFFGDDGSVAYLGDYEFARLERYGIALVNDTIGRIRASGIDIPTSLAPSEGPYFRYEHGPSLFLGRKGCGALHIAWDTNLLIDYFEHGYGLWEGESLPDLVPGERGEQLEALQIIVTLWVLRDIRFHILARTIDDSKKRNLSEERRLQRRTAWREFRAAIAVVGDEDEDRGETLILPRSELDRALSSVPAGNDRDLVTDAVRTKVHVFLTRDKGVLRTRKVLWPFGLHIASPQDLLEELAACGALNCLLAPDQLYWPMPDQQRVAHLISALARASGGQDEKSAP
;
A
#
# COMPACT_ATOMS: atom_id res chain seq x y z
N MET A 1 26.45 -14.77 8.17
CA MET A 1 26.93 -13.61 7.39
C MET A 1 25.89 -13.40 6.31
N TYR A 2 25.12 -12.32 6.40
CA TYR A 2 24.03 -12.02 5.48
C TYR A 2 24.57 -11.10 4.39
N ALA A 3 24.39 -11.46 3.13
CA ALA A 3 24.92 -10.69 1.99
C ALA A 3 23.81 -10.50 0.95
N MET A 4 23.64 -9.25 0.53
CA MET A 4 22.77 -8.85 -0.57
C MET A 4 23.63 -8.60 -1.81
N PHE A 5 23.19 -9.12 -2.95
CA PHE A 5 23.85 -8.95 -4.23
C PHE A 5 22.88 -8.29 -5.19
N PHE A 6 23.41 -7.38 -5.99
CA PHE A 6 22.70 -6.78 -7.12
C PHE A 6 23.22 -7.44 -8.39
N GLY A 7 22.34 -8.10 -9.14
CA GLY A 7 22.68 -8.61 -10.45
C GLY A 7 22.97 -7.48 -11.44
N ASP A 8 23.75 -7.75 -12.48
CA ASP A 8 23.99 -6.81 -13.59
C ASP A 8 22.68 -6.43 -14.32
N ASP A 9 21.66 -7.28 -14.17
CA ASP A 9 20.30 -7.06 -14.61
C ASP A 9 19.44 -6.29 -13.58
N GLY A 10 20.04 -5.70 -12.54
CA GLY A 10 19.36 -4.98 -11.47
C GLY A 10 18.47 -5.83 -10.55
N SER A 11 18.55 -7.16 -10.63
CA SER A 11 17.85 -8.04 -9.70
C SER A 11 18.49 -8.00 -8.31
N VAL A 12 17.68 -8.19 -7.27
CA VAL A 12 18.13 -8.28 -5.88
C VAL A 12 18.17 -9.74 -5.45
N ALA A 13 19.31 -10.21 -4.97
CA ALA A 13 19.51 -11.56 -4.45
C ALA A 13 20.02 -11.53 -3.00
N TYR A 14 19.61 -12.51 -2.20
CA TYR A 14 19.94 -12.58 -0.78
C TYR A 14 20.37 -13.98 -0.32
N LEU A 15 21.41 -14.05 0.51
CA LEU A 15 21.88 -15.28 1.16
C LEU A 15 21.73 -15.16 2.69
N GLY A 16 20.89 -16.01 3.29
CA GLY A 16 20.63 -16.07 4.75
C GLY A 16 20.17 -17.45 5.23
N ASP A 17 19.83 -17.58 6.52
CA ASP A 17 19.32 -18.84 7.08
C ASP A 17 17.93 -19.21 6.51
N TYR A 18 17.56 -20.49 6.60
CA TYR A 18 16.40 -21.05 5.89
C TYR A 18 15.05 -20.44 6.29
N GLU A 19 14.81 -20.17 7.57
CA GLU A 19 13.52 -19.58 8.03
C GLU A 19 13.46 -18.08 7.71
N PHE A 20 14.58 -17.37 7.84
CA PHE A 20 14.70 -15.96 7.50
C PHE A 20 14.51 -15.76 5.98
N ALA A 21 15.18 -16.57 5.16
CA ALA A 21 15.02 -16.57 3.71
C ALA A 21 13.58 -16.92 3.27
N ARG A 22 12.86 -17.77 4.01
CA ARG A 22 11.51 -18.20 3.64
C ARG A 22 10.48 -17.05 3.67
N LEU A 23 10.55 -16.16 4.66
CA LEU A 23 9.61 -15.04 4.77
C LEU A 23 10.04 -13.85 3.92
N GLU A 24 11.35 -13.55 3.88
CA GLU A 24 11.86 -12.39 3.14
C GLU A 24 11.87 -12.57 1.62
N ARG A 25 11.87 -13.81 1.12
CA ARG A 25 11.78 -14.10 -0.33
C ARG A 25 10.57 -13.45 -0.98
N TYR A 26 9.46 -13.33 -0.25
CA TYR A 26 8.21 -12.82 -0.81
C TYR A 26 8.31 -11.34 -1.15
N GLY A 27 8.93 -10.55 -0.26
CA GLY A 27 9.21 -9.13 -0.51
C GLY A 27 10.20 -8.94 -1.64
N ILE A 28 11.31 -9.70 -1.64
CA ILE A 28 12.32 -9.64 -2.71
C ILE A 28 11.73 -10.02 -4.07
N ALA A 29 10.95 -11.11 -4.13
CA ALA A 29 10.29 -11.54 -5.36
C ALA A 29 9.32 -10.48 -5.88
N LEU A 30 8.52 -9.88 -5.00
CA LEU A 30 7.60 -8.80 -5.36
C LEU A 30 8.34 -7.58 -5.94
N VAL A 31 9.45 -7.18 -5.32
CA VAL A 31 10.28 -6.07 -5.80
C VAL A 31 10.89 -6.40 -7.16
N ASN A 32 11.55 -7.55 -7.31
CA ASN A 32 12.17 -7.97 -8.56
C ASN A 32 11.17 -8.07 -9.72
N ASP A 33 10.00 -8.67 -9.47
CA ASP A 33 8.94 -8.75 -10.46
C ASP A 33 8.46 -7.36 -10.88
N THR A 34 8.20 -6.46 -9.93
CA THR A 34 7.79 -5.08 -10.22
C THR A 34 8.85 -4.34 -11.04
N ILE A 35 10.13 -4.45 -10.68
CA ILE A 35 11.25 -3.85 -11.43
C ILE A 35 11.30 -4.40 -12.86
N GLY A 36 11.16 -5.72 -13.01
CA GLY A 36 11.10 -6.39 -14.31
C GLY A 36 9.98 -5.83 -15.19
N ARG A 37 8.76 -5.69 -14.64
CA ARG A 37 7.60 -5.13 -15.35
C ARG A 37 7.80 -3.67 -15.76
N ILE A 38 8.34 -2.83 -14.87
CA ILE A 38 8.64 -1.42 -15.16
C ILE A 38 9.67 -1.29 -16.28
N ARG A 39 10.69 -2.16 -16.32
CA ARG A 39 11.69 -2.15 -17.40
C ARG A 39 11.12 -2.67 -18.70
N ALA A 40 10.28 -3.69 -18.64
CA ALA A 40 9.61 -4.25 -19.81
C ALA A 40 8.62 -3.26 -20.45
N SER A 41 8.05 -2.32 -19.69
CA SER A 41 7.14 -1.30 -20.23
C SER A 41 7.86 -0.21 -21.04
N GLY A 42 9.19 -0.18 -21.02
CA GLY A 42 9.99 0.77 -21.80
C GLY A 42 9.96 2.20 -21.25
N ILE A 43 9.64 2.37 -19.97
CA ILE A 43 9.74 3.67 -19.30
C ILE A 43 11.23 4.08 -19.23
N ASP A 44 11.54 5.26 -19.77
CA ASP A 44 12.88 5.84 -19.69
C ASP A 44 13.22 6.17 -18.23
N ILE A 45 14.15 5.41 -17.65
CA ILE A 45 14.66 5.66 -16.31
C ILE A 45 15.61 6.85 -16.36
N PRO A 46 15.38 7.90 -15.55
CA PRO A 46 16.28 9.05 -15.51
C PRO A 46 17.72 8.61 -15.19
N THR A 47 18.68 9.13 -15.95
CA THR A 47 20.10 8.76 -15.84
C THR A 47 20.76 9.22 -14.53
N SER A 48 20.09 10.10 -13.79
CA SER A 48 20.53 10.60 -12.48
C SER A 48 19.32 10.76 -11.58
N LEU A 49 19.13 9.82 -10.66
CA LEU A 49 18.14 9.90 -9.60
C LEU A 49 18.83 10.31 -8.31
N ALA A 50 18.30 11.32 -7.63
CA ALA A 50 18.78 11.70 -6.30
C ALA A 50 18.62 10.49 -5.37
N PRO A 51 19.68 10.08 -4.64
CA PRO A 51 19.61 8.94 -3.75
C PRO A 51 18.60 9.19 -2.63
N SER A 52 17.79 8.19 -2.32
CA SER A 52 16.95 8.20 -1.12
C SER A 52 17.83 8.11 0.12
N GLU A 53 17.71 9.05 1.04
CA GLU A 53 18.48 9.07 2.29
C GLU A 53 18.09 7.97 3.28
N GLY A 54 17.00 7.25 3.02
CA GLY A 54 16.52 6.14 3.83
C GLY A 54 15.08 5.73 3.50
N PRO A 55 14.49 4.85 4.33
CA PRO A 55 13.10 4.38 4.19
C PRO A 55 12.07 5.50 4.26
N TYR A 56 12.36 6.49 5.10
CA TYR A 56 11.43 7.53 5.50
C TYR A 56 11.14 8.51 4.36
N PHE A 57 10.13 9.35 4.60
CA PHE A 57 9.76 10.45 3.73
C PHE A 57 10.19 11.76 4.38
N ARG A 58 10.82 12.65 3.60
CA ARG A 58 10.95 14.06 3.96
C ARG A 58 9.71 14.77 3.45
N TYR A 59 8.90 15.32 4.36
CA TYR A 59 7.59 15.85 4.01
C TYR A 59 7.67 17.05 3.07
N GLU A 60 8.78 17.81 3.13
CA GLU A 60 9.05 18.95 2.27
C GLU A 60 9.27 18.56 0.79
N HIS A 61 9.66 17.31 0.51
CA HIS A 61 9.88 16.84 -0.86
C HIS A 61 8.58 16.47 -1.59
N GLY A 62 7.46 16.38 -0.87
CA GLY A 62 6.13 16.10 -1.43
C GLY A 62 5.08 17.06 -0.89
N PRO A 63 5.16 18.37 -1.17
CA PRO A 63 4.28 19.37 -0.55
C PRO A 63 2.79 19.15 -0.88
N SER A 64 2.48 18.55 -2.04
CA SER A 64 1.14 18.14 -2.46
C SER A 64 0.63 16.89 -1.71
N LEU A 65 1.50 15.89 -1.52
CA LEU A 65 1.21 14.67 -0.78
C LEU A 65 1.05 14.92 0.72
N PHE A 66 1.99 15.67 1.31
CA PHE A 66 2.07 15.92 2.76
C PHE A 66 1.36 17.19 3.20
N LEU A 67 0.81 17.96 2.26
CA LEU A 67 -0.03 19.15 2.51
C LEU A 67 0.67 20.21 3.38
N GLY A 68 1.96 20.43 3.13
CA GLY A 68 2.76 21.44 3.82
C GLY A 68 3.29 21.03 5.21
N ARG A 69 3.14 19.76 5.61
CA ARG A 69 3.84 19.21 6.80
C ARG A 69 5.35 19.37 6.65
N LYS A 70 6.02 19.46 7.79
CA LYS A 70 7.48 19.57 7.92
C LYS A 70 8.04 18.41 8.71
N GLY A 71 9.32 18.13 8.51
CA GLY A 71 10.05 17.04 9.16
C GLY A 71 10.12 15.77 8.31
N CYS A 72 10.46 14.67 8.97
CA CYS A 72 10.61 13.38 8.33
C CYS A 72 9.91 12.26 9.10
N GLY A 73 9.41 11.26 8.38
CA GLY A 73 8.79 10.09 9.00
C GLY A 73 8.11 9.18 7.98
N ALA A 74 7.26 8.28 8.48
CA ALA A 74 6.52 7.34 7.66
C ALA A 74 5.43 8.02 6.83
N LEU A 75 4.98 7.35 5.75
CA LEU A 75 3.75 7.70 5.06
C LEU A 75 2.57 6.92 5.67
N HIS A 76 1.66 7.60 6.37
CA HIS A 76 0.49 6.97 6.98
C HIS A 76 -0.70 6.98 6.02
N ILE A 77 -1.22 5.81 5.68
CA ILE A 77 -2.30 5.64 4.70
C ILE A 77 -3.44 4.84 5.32
N ALA A 78 -4.67 5.35 5.27
CA ALA A 78 -5.88 4.57 5.55
C ALA A 78 -6.51 4.10 4.24
N TRP A 79 -6.89 2.82 4.18
CA TRP A 79 -7.60 2.28 3.01
C TRP A 79 -9.10 2.30 3.23
N ASP A 80 -9.82 2.70 2.21
CA ASP A 80 -11.24 2.42 2.09
C ASP A 80 -11.50 0.91 2.09
N THR A 81 -12.64 0.52 2.66
CA THR A 81 -13.13 -0.85 2.74
C THR A 81 -13.24 -1.50 1.37
N ASN A 82 -13.75 -0.78 0.38
CA ASN A 82 -13.91 -1.30 -0.98
C ASN A 82 -12.57 -1.62 -1.65
N LEU A 83 -11.52 -0.85 -1.34
CA LEU A 83 -10.17 -1.14 -1.84
C LEU A 83 -9.56 -2.37 -1.16
N LEU A 84 -9.74 -2.51 0.16
CA LEU A 84 -9.28 -3.68 0.90
C LEU A 84 -9.95 -4.96 0.41
N ILE A 85 -11.26 -4.91 0.16
CA ILE A 85 -12.01 -6.03 -0.40
C ILE A 85 -11.47 -6.35 -1.79
N ASP A 86 -11.40 -5.37 -2.69
CA ASP A 86 -10.93 -5.61 -4.06
C ASP A 86 -9.52 -6.20 -4.10
N TYR A 87 -8.60 -5.67 -3.30
CA TYR A 87 -7.24 -6.20 -3.22
C TYR A 87 -7.19 -7.60 -2.60
N PHE A 88 -8.05 -7.91 -1.62
CA PHE A 88 -8.17 -9.27 -1.10
C PHE A 88 -8.73 -10.27 -2.12
N GLU A 89 -9.58 -9.81 -3.04
CA GLU A 89 -10.16 -10.67 -4.08
C GLU A 89 -9.23 -10.90 -5.27
N HIS A 90 -8.42 -9.91 -5.64
CA HIS A 90 -7.63 -9.92 -6.87
C HIS A 90 -6.11 -9.87 -6.66
N GLY A 91 -5.66 -9.53 -5.45
CA GLY A 91 -4.24 -9.31 -5.12
C GLY A 91 -3.35 -10.54 -5.29
N TYR A 92 -3.91 -11.75 -5.18
CA TYR A 92 -3.12 -12.96 -5.44
C TYR A 92 -2.73 -13.10 -6.91
N GLY A 93 -3.67 -12.91 -7.85
CA GLY A 93 -3.37 -12.96 -9.28
C GLY A 93 -2.37 -11.88 -9.70
N LEU A 94 -2.49 -10.68 -9.11
CA LEU A 94 -1.51 -9.61 -9.28
C LEU A 94 -0.09 -10.01 -8.89
N TRP A 95 0.04 -10.72 -7.77
CA TRP A 95 1.32 -11.21 -7.28
C TRP A 95 1.90 -12.31 -8.18
N GLU A 96 1.06 -13.17 -8.76
CA GLU A 96 1.47 -14.26 -9.67
C GLU A 96 1.82 -13.80 -11.09
N GLY A 97 1.80 -12.50 -11.40
CA GLY A 97 2.09 -12.05 -12.76
C GLY A 97 0.90 -12.04 -13.71
N GLU A 98 -0.31 -12.32 -13.23
CA GLU A 98 -1.49 -12.31 -14.09
C GLU A 98 -1.79 -10.89 -14.58
N SER A 99 -2.02 -10.76 -15.89
CA SER A 99 -2.36 -9.51 -16.54
C SER A 99 -3.74 -9.05 -16.07
N LEU A 100 -3.85 -7.88 -15.45
CA LEU A 100 -5.14 -7.40 -14.94
C LEU A 100 -6.22 -7.15 -15.99
N PRO A 101 -5.92 -6.75 -17.25
CA PRO A 101 -6.91 -6.72 -18.31
C PRO A 101 -7.74 -8.02 -18.42
N ASP A 102 -7.15 -9.17 -18.06
CA ASP A 102 -7.81 -10.47 -18.07
C ASP A 102 -8.62 -10.75 -16.79
N LEU A 103 -8.22 -10.16 -15.66
CA LEU A 103 -8.85 -10.35 -14.33
C LEU A 103 -9.98 -9.34 -14.05
N VAL A 104 -9.75 -8.05 -14.31
CA VAL A 104 -10.66 -6.94 -14.05
C VAL A 104 -10.45 -5.83 -15.09
N PRO A 105 -11.22 -5.79 -16.19
CA PRO A 105 -10.99 -4.82 -17.26
C PRO A 105 -11.36 -3.36 -16.88
N GLY A 106 -10.64 -2.41 -17.46
CA GLY A 106 -10.91 -0.96 -17.39
C GLY A 106 -10.29 -0.24 -16.19
N GLU A 107 -10.84 0.94 -15.85
CA GLU A 107 -10.37 1.85 -14.77
C GLU A 107 -10.16 1.12 -13.43
N ARG A 108 -10.94 0.06 -13.14
CA ARG A 108 -10.80 -0.72 -11.91
C ARG A 108 -9.50 -1.55 -11.89
N GLY A 109 -9.08 -2.09 -13.02
CA GLY A 109 -7.81 -2.80 -13.16
C GLY A 109 -6.63 -1.85 -12.95
N GLU A 110 -6.59 -0.74 -13.66
CA GLU A 110 -5.53 0.27 -13.55
C GLU A 110 -5.30 0.73 -12.09
N GLN A 111 -6.38 0.94 -11.33
CA GLN A 111 -6.30 1.30 -9.92
C GLN A 111 -5.74 0.18 -9.03
N LEU A 112 -5.99 -1.09 -9.39
CA LEU A 112 -5.44 -2.25 -8.69
C LEU A 112 -3.95 -2.45 -9.03
N GLU A 113 -3.50 -2.15 -10.25
CA GLU A 113 -2.07 -2.15 -10.60
C GLU A 113 -1.33 -1.06 -9.84
N ALA A 114 -1.88 0.16 -9.79
CA ALA A 114 -1.31 1.25 -9.01
C ALA A 114 -1.20 0.87 -7.53
N LEU A 115 -2.23 0.21 -6.99
CA LEU A 115 -2.21 -0.29 -5.62
C LEU A 115 -1.13 -1.37 -5.40
N GLN A 116 -0.91 -2.25 -6.37
CA GLN A 116 0.16 -3.26 -6.29
C GLN A 116 1.53 -2.59 -6.21
N ILE A 117 1.79 -1.55 -7.00
CA ILE A 117 3.06 -0.80 -6.95
C ILE A 117 3.23 -0.10 -5.59
N ILE A 118 2.15 0.45 -5.02
CA ILE A 118 2.18 1.04 -3.67
C ILE A 118 2.49 -0.03 -2.61
N VAL A 119 1.96 -1.24 -2.74
CA VAL A 119 2.30 -2.38 -1.86
C VAL A 119 3.74 -2.83 -2.06
N THR A 120 4.26 -2.83 -3.28
CA THR A 120 5.70 -3.07 -3.53
C THR A 120 6.55 -1.99 -2.85
N LEU A 121 6.17 -0.72 -2.96
CA LEU A 121 6.87 0.37 -2.28
C LEU A 121 6.84 0.24 -0.76
N TRP A 122 5.82 -0.39 -0.16
CA TRP A 122 5.79 -0.63 1.28
C TRP A 122 6.92 -1.56 1.75
N VAL A 123 7.38 -2.48 0.89
CA VAL A 123 8.59 -3.31 1.14
C VAL A 123 9.87 -2.47 1.12
N LEU A 124 9.82 -1.28 0.50
CA LEU A 124 10.97 -0.47 0.15
C LEU A 124 10.96 0.92 0.77
N ARG A 125 9.92 1.30 1.51
CA ARG A 125 9.72 2.62 2.12
C ARG A 125 8.91 2.47 3.40
N ASP A 126 9.09 3.37 4.35
CA ASP A 126 8.33 3.38 5.59
C ASP A 126 6.89 3.87 5.31
N ILE A 127 6.03 2.94 4.89
CA ILE A 127 4.61 3.15 4.64
C ILE A 127 3.83 2.40 5.70
N ARG A 128 2.90 3.08 6.38
CA ARG A 128 2.11 2.48 7.46
C ARG A 128 0.65 2.50 7.10
N PHE A 129 0.09 1.31 6.89
CA PHE A 129 -1.32 1.15 6.57
C PHE A 129 -2.20 1.07 7.83
N HIS A 130 -3.24 1.89 7.86
CA HIS A 130 -4.23 1.98 8.93
C HIS A 130 -5.53 1.32 8.45
N ILE A 131 -5.97 0.28 9.17
CA ILE A 131 -7.26 -0.37 8.92
C ILE A 131 -8.27 0.19 9.91
N LEU A 132 -9.18 1.02 9.43
CA LEU A 132 -10.18 1.68 10.29
C LEU A 132 -11.25 0.68 10.74
N ALA A 133 -11.76 0.85 11.97
CA ALA A 133 -12.53 -0.18 12.68
C ALA A 133 -13.87 -0.56 12.01
N ARG A 134 -14.43 0.31 11.16
CA ARG A 134 -15.74 0.09 10.51
C ARG A 134 -15.67 -0.68 9.18
N THR A 135 -14.47 -1.03 8.74
CA THR A 135 -14.20 -1.77 7.50
C THR A 135 -14.56 -3.27 7.54
N ILE A 136 -15.11 -3.77 8.65
CA ILE A 136 -15.07 -5.20 8.99
C ILE A 136 -16.26 -6.01 8.44
N ASP A 137 -17.37 -5.40 8.01
CA ASP A 137 -18.66 -6.10 7.99
C ASP A 137 -19.17 -6.66 6.64
N ASP A 138 -18.48 -6.47 5.51
CA ASP A 138 -19.17 -6.58 4.20
C ASP A 138 -18.81 -7.73 3.24
N SER A 139 -18.00 -8.72 3.62
CA SER A 139 -17.70 -9.84 2.70
C SER A 139 -18.77 -10.95 2.68
N LYS A 140 -20.01 -10.61 2.29
CA LYS A 140 -21.12 -11.57 2.11
C LYS A 140 -21.17 -12.16 0.69
N LYS A 141 -20.22 -13.03 0.31
CA LYS A 141 -20.43 -13.92 -0.85
C LYS A 141 -21.25 -15.15 -0.42
N ARG A 142 -22.41 -15.36 -1.05
CA ARG A 142 -23.47 -16.27 -0.56
C ARG A 142 -23.33 -17.75 -0.93
N ASN A 143 -22.43 -18.18 -1.83
CA ASN A 143 -22.43 -19.55 -2.37
C ASN A 143 -21.11 -20.33 -2.15
N LEU A 144 -20.61 -20.39 -0.92
CA LEU A 144 -19.43 -21.19 -0.56
C LEU A 144 -19.83 -22.28 0.46
N SER A 145 -19.15 -23.43 0.42
CA SER A 145 -19.25 -24.45 1.49
C SER A 145 -18.83 -23.85 2.83
N GLU A 146 -19.29 -24.41 3.95
CA GLU A 146 -18.98 -23.88 5.29
C GLU A 146 -17.47 -23.85 5.58
N GLU A 147 -16.75 -24.87 5.12
CA GLU A 147 -15.29 -24.96 5.22
C GLU A 147 -14.60 -23.82 4.45
N ARG A 148 -15.01 -23.58 3.19
CA ARG A 148 -14.48 -22.47 2.38
C ARG A 148 -14.84 -21.10 2.96
N ARG A 149 -16.03 -20.95 3.56
CA ARG A 149 -16.41 -19.73 4.29
C ARG A 149 -15.54 -19.51 5.52
N LEU A 150 -15.19 -20.56 6.26
CA LEU A 150 -14.31 -20.45 7.41
C LEU A 150 -12.89 -20.08 6.98
N GLN A 151 -12.33 -20.77 5.98
CA GLN A 151 -11.01 -20.47 5.42
C GLN A 151 -10.93 -19.02 4.92
N ARG A 152 -11.92 -18.56 4.14
CA ARG A 152 -11.96 -17.17 3.65
C ARG A 152 -12.03 -16.14 4.78
N ARG A 153 -12.77 -16.42 5.86
CA ARG A 153 -12.83 -15.55 7.04
C ARG A 153 -11.51 -15.50 7.80
N THR A 154 -10.83 -16.63 7.95
CA THR A 154 -9.49 -16.70 8.56
C THR A 154 -8.48 -15.93 7.71
N ALA A 155 -8.46 -16.18 6.39
CA ALA A 155 -7.60 -15.45 5.46
C ALA A 155 -7.87 -13.94 5.49
N TRP A 156 -9.13 -13.50 5.58
CA TRP A 156 -9.48 -12.09 5.72
C TRP A 156 -8.92 -11.47 7.02
N ARG A 157 -8.99 -12.20 8.13
CA ARG A 157 -8.41 -11.76 9.40
C ARG A 157 -6.89 -11.65 9.32
N GLU A 158 -6.22 -12.65 8.74
CA GLU A 158 -4.77 -12.67 8.54
C GLU A 158 -4.32 -11.54 7.62
N PHE A 159 -5.02 -11.34 6.50
CA PHE A 159 -4.81 -10.24 5.55
C PHE A 159 -4.86 -8.88 6.25
N ARG A 160 -5.91 -8.65 7.05
CA ARG A 160 -6.05 -7.38 7.79
C ARG A 160 -4.97 -7.21 8.85
N ALA A 161 -4.62 -8.27 9.57
CA ALA A 161 -3.57 -8.23 10.58
C ALA A 161 -2.19 -7.95 9.97
N ALA A 162 -1.92 -8.48 8.76
CA ALA A 162 -0.69 -8.23 8.04
C ALA A 162 -0.56 -6.75 7.63
N ILE A 163 -1.63 -6.18 7.07
CA ILE A 163 -1.64 -4.80 6.58
C ILE A 163 -1.68 -3.78 7.72
N ALA A 164 -2.46 -4.02 8.78
CA ALA A 164 -2.61 -3.06 9.86
C ALA A 164 -1.27 -2.78 10.56
N VAL A 165 -0.96 -1.50 10.78
CA VAL A 165 0.18 -1.08 11.59
C VAL A 165 0.16 -1.75 12.97
N VAL A 166 1.32 -2.24 13.42
CA VAL A 166 1.49 -2.89 14.72
C VAL A 166 2.32 -1.95 15.60
N GLY A 167 1.72 -1.41 16.66
CA GLY A 167 2.39 -0.46 17.55
C GLY A 167 2.55 0.92 16.89
N ASP A 168 1.51 1.74 16.97
CA ASP A 168 1.57 3.14 16.55
C ASP A 168 2.12 3.98 17.71
N GLU A 169 3.45 3.97 17.88
CA GLU A 169 4.15 4.72 18.92
C GLU A 169 4.40 6.19 18.54
N ASP A 170 4.19 6.54 17.26
CA ASP A 170 4.41 7.88 16.73
C ASP A 170 3.18 8.77 16.94
N GLU A 171 3.16 9.50 18.07
CA GLU A 171 2.21 10.60 18.29
C GLU A 171 2.46 11.78 17.33
N ASP A 172 3.69 11.94 16.86
CA ASP A 172 4.11 12.97 15.93
C ASP A 172 4.10 12.47 14.48
N ARG A 173 3.22 13.09 13.69
CA ARG A 173 3.04 12.80 12.26
C ARG A 173 3.22 14.05 11.41
N GLY A 174 4.10 14.92 11.89
CA GLY A 174 4.33 16.25 11.36
C GLY A 174 3.27 17.25 11.81
N GLU A 175 3.65 18.52 11.79
CA GLU A 175 2.79 19.62 12.17
C GLU A 175 1.70 19.85 11.13
N THR A 176 0.44 19.93 11.57
CA THR A 176 -0.70 20.33 10.75
C THR A 176 -1.32 21.63 11.28
N LEU A 177 -2.11 22.30 10.44
CA LEU A 177 -2.87 23.47 10.87
C LEU A 177 -3.89 23.06 11.94
N ILE A 178 -3.82 23.70 13.11
CA ILE A 178 -4.80 23.52 14.18
C ILE A 178 -6.03 24.37 13.85
N LEU A 179 -7.12 23.72 13.45
CA LEU A 179 -8.38 24.36 13.10
C LEU A 179 -9.48 24.09 14.14
N PRO A 180 -10.47 24.98 14.29
CA PRO A 180 -11.60 24.75 15.18
C PRO A 180 -12.41 23.50 14.78
N ARG A 181 -12.96 22.79 15.78
CA ARG A 181 -13.81 21.60 15.54
C ARG A 181 -15.01 21.91 14.63
N SER A 182 -15.59 23.10 14.73
CA SER A 182 -16.70 23.53 13.88
C SER A 182 -16.36 23.58 12.39
N GLU A 183 -15.11 23.90 12.05
CA GLU A 183 -14.64 23.90 10.65
C GLU A 183 -14.47 22.46 10.16
N LEU A 184 -14.00 21.55 11.02
CA LEU A 184 -13.93 20.13 10.69
C LEU A 184 -15.32 19.55 10.45
N ASP A 185 -16.29 19.84 11.32
CA ASP A 185 -17.67 19.37 11.17
C ASP A 185 -18.30 19.88 9.86
N ARG A 186 -18.03 21.15 9.50
CA ARG A 186 -18.45 21.73 8.22
C ARG A 186 -17.79 21.01 7.04
N ALA A 187 -16.48 20.75 7.11
CA ALA A 187 -15.76 20.02 6.07
C ALA A 187 -16.33 18.60 5.87
N LEU A 188 -16.51 17.85 6.96
CA LEU A 188 -17.05 16.49 6.96
C LEU A 188 -18.50 16.42 6.47
N SER A 189 -19.28 17.49 6.64
CA SER A 189 -20.65 17.55 6.11
C SER A 189 -20.70 17.45 4.58
N SER A 190 -19.60 17.79 3.90
CA SER A 190 -19.47 17.71 2.44
C SER A 190 -19.16 16.29 1.93
N VAL A 191 -18.70 15.39 2.81
CA VAL A 191 -18.46 13.97 2.50
C VAL A 191 -19.80 13.24 2.42
N PRO A 192 -20.02 12.34 1.43
CA PRO A 192 -21.25 11.55 1.34
C PRO A 192 -21.64 10.90 2.67
N ALA A 193 -22.91 11.01 3.06
CA ALA A 193 -23.38 10.46 4.33
C ALA A 193 -23.32 8.93 4.32
N GLY A 194 -23.01 8.34 5.47
CA GLY A 194 -22.89 6.88 5.62
C GLY A 194 -21.51 6.46 6.09
N ASN A 195 -21.13 5.23 5.76
CA ASN A 195 -19.87 4.62 6.19
C ASN A 195 -18.65 5.42 5.74
N ASP A 196 -18.68 6.00 4.54
CA ASP A 196 -17.54 6.76 4.00
C ASP A 196 -17.23 8.00 4.82
N ARG A 197 -18.25 8.72 5.31
CA ARG A 197 -18.04 9.86 6.21
C ARG A 197 -17.44 9.44 7.54
N ASP A 198 -17.87 8.31 8.09
CA ASP A 198 -17.30 7.77 9.33
C ASP A 198 -15.83 7.40 9.14
N LEU A 199 -15.50 6.71 8.03
CA LEU A 199 -14.12 6.34 7.68
C LEU A 199 -13.23 7.58 7.49
N VAL A 200 -13.70 8.59 6.76
CA VAL A 200 -12.96 9.84 6.58
C VAL A 200 -12.80 10.60 7.91
N THR A 201 -13.82 10.57 8.77
CA THR A 201 -13.74 11.17 10.11
C THR A 201 -12.66 10.48 10.95
N ASP A 202 -12.63 9.15 10.95
CA ASP A 202 -11.63 8.37 11.66
C ASP A 202 -10.23 8.59 11.09
N ALA A 203 -10.08 8.74 9.77
CA ALA A 203 -8.82 9.09 9.11
C ALA A 203 -8.27 10.46 9.58
N VAL A 204 -9.12 11.49 9.65
CA VAL A 204 -8.69 12.80 10.20
C VAL A 204 -8.31 12.69 11.67
N ARG A 205 -9.12 12.00 12.49
CA ARG A 205 -8.87 11.85 13.94
C ARG A 205 -7.60 11.09 14.25
N THR A 206 -7.32 10.06 13.47
CA THR A 206 -6.08 9.28 13.55
C THR A 206 -4.89 10.02 12.93
N LYS A 207 -5.08 11.19 12.32
CA LYS A 207 -4.01 11.98 11.66
C LYS A 207 -3.26 11.19 10.58
N VAL A 208 -3.94 10.35 9.78
CA VAL A 208 -3.28 9.75 8.61
C VAL A 208 -2.98 10.81 7.56
N HIS A 209 -1.99 10.58 6.72
CA HIS A 209 -1.61 11.49 5.64
C HIS A 209 -2.56 11.34 4.46
N VAL A 210 -2.88 10.10 4.11
CA VAL A 210 -3.68 9.77 2.93
C VAL A 210 -4.88 8.90 3.32
N PHE A 211 -6.07 9.25 2.81
CA PHE A 211 -7.22 8.35 2.76
C PHE A 211 -7.39 7.87 1.31
N LEU A 212 -7.14 6.59 1.09
CA LEU A 212 -7.14 5.98 -0.23
C LEU A 212 -8.54 5.43 -0.54
N THR A 213 -9.15 5.89 -1.64
CA THR A 213 -10.48 5.45 -2.08
C THR A 213 -10.64 5.56 -3.59
N ARG A 214 -11.57 4.78 -4.16
CA ARG A 214 -12.02 4.95 -5.56
C ARG A 214 -13.38 5.62 -5.67
N ASP A 215 -14.01 5.94 -4.54
CA ASP A 215 -15.33 6.56 -4.54
C ASP A 215 -15.25 7.98 -5.11
N LYS A 216 -15.87 8.20 -6.27
CA LYS A 216 -15.85 9.49 -6.98
C LYS A 216 -16.53 10.60 -6.18
N GLY A 217 -17.48 10.27 -5.31
CA GLY A 217 -18.12 11.21 -4.38
C GLY A 217 -17.16 11.67 -3.30
N VAL A 218 -16.44 10.75 -2.66
CA VAL A 218 -15.42 11.07 -1.64
C VAL A 218 -14.24 11.83 -2.27
N LEU A 219 -13.75 11.42 -3.44
CA LEU A 219 -12.64 12.08 -4.16
C LEU A 219 -12.93 13.55 -4.53
N ARG A 220 -14.20 13.92 -4.73
CA ARG A 220 -14.61 15.32 -4.99
C ARG A 220 -14.39 16.23 -3.77
N THR A 221 -14.33 15.66 -2.57
CA THR A 221 -14.19 16.42 -1.32
C THR A 221 -12.73 16.66 -0.92
N ARG A 222 -11.75 16.13 -1.66
CA ARG A 222 -10.32 16.13 -1.29
C ARG A 222 -9.81 17.49 -0.82
N LYS A 223 -10.09 18.58 -1.56
CA LYS A 223 -9.60 19.93 -1.25
C LYS A 223 -10.19 20.51 0.05
N VAL A 224 -11.38 20.05 0.44
CA VAL A 224 -12.07 20.52 1.64
C VAL A 224 -11.37 20.02 2.90
N LEU A 225 -10.72 18.85 2.82
CA LEU A 225 -10.05 18.21 3.96
C LEU A 225 -8.54 18.47 4.02
N TRP A 226 -7.96 19.08 2.97
CA TRP A 226 -6.56 19.47 2.96
C TRP A 226 -6.12 20.34 4.15
N PRO A 227 -6.89 21.35 4.60
CA PRO A 227 -6.50 22.15 5.77
C PRO A 227 -6.39 21.34 7.06
N PHE A 228 -7.00 20.16 7.13
CA PHE A 228 -6.92 19.23 8.26
C PHE A 228 -5.82 18.18 8.08
N GLY A 229 -4.97 18.35 7.06
CA GLY A 229 -3.84 17.47 6.77
C GLY A 229 -4.22 16.14 6.12
N LEU A 230 -5.46 15.94 5.69
CA LEU A 230 -5.87 14.69 5.04
C LEU A 230 -5.89 14.84 3.52
N HIS A 231 -5.04 14.08 2.84
CA HIS A 231 -5.04 13.97 1.38
C HIS A 231 -5.96 12.80 0.96
N ILE A 232 -7.04 13.08 0.24
CA ILE A 232 -7.92 12.04 -0.31
C ILE A 232 -7.48 11.77 -1.75
N ALA A 233 -7.11 10.52 -2.04
CA ALA A 233 -6.54 10.12 -3.32
C ALA A 233 -7.10 8.76 -3.80
N SER A 234 -7.09 8.57 -5.12
CA SER A 234 -7.15 7.24 -5.72
C SER A 234 -5.77 6.55 -5.63
N PRO A 235 -5.69 5.21 -5.72
CA PRO A 235 -4.41 4.52 -5.90
C PRO A 235 -3.52 5.14 -6.97
N GLN A 236 -4.08 5.51 -8.13
CA GLN A 236 -3.32 6.16 -9.20
C GLN A 236 -2.86 7.57 -8.83
N ASP A 237 -3.74 8.41 -8.26
CA ASP A 237 -3.39 9.76 -7.80
C ASP A 237 -2.22 9.69 -6.78
N LEU A 238 -2.28 8.73 -5.84
CA LEU A 238 -1.22 8.54 -4.85
C LEU A 238 0.09 8.07 -5.51
N LEU A 239 0.01 7.15 -6.47
CA LEU A 239 1.21 6.68 -7.19
C LEU A 239 1.89 7.82 -7.95
N GLU A 240 1.13 8.72 -8.57
CA GLU A 240 1.65 9.91 -9.23
C GLU A 240 2.34 10.87 -8.24
N GLU A 241 1.74 11.09 -7.08
CA GLU A 241 2.33 11.92 -6.00
C GLU A 241 3.62 11.29 -5.42
N LEU A 242 3.63 9.96 -5.29
CA LEU A 242 4.82 9.19 -4.89
C LEU A 242 5.93 9.29 -5.95
N ALA A 243 5.58 9.23 -7.23
CA ALA A 243 6.51 9.45 -8.33
C ALA A 243 7.10 10.86 -8.27
N ALA A 244 6.23 11.87 -8.12
CA ALA A 244 6.61 13.28 -8.09
C ALA A 244 7.55 13.64 -6.93
N CYS A 245 7.40 13.00 -5.76
CA CYS A 245 8.33 13.18 -4.63
C CYS A 245 9.55 12.25 -4.66
N GLY A 246 9.76 11.50 -5.74
CA GLY A 246 10.91 10.61 -5.95
C GLY A 246 10.86 9.31 -5.14
N ALA A 247 9.69 8.93 -4.63
CA ALA A 247 9.55 7.71 -3.83
C ALA A 247 9.85 6.44 -4.62
N LEU A 248 9.53 6.46 -5.93
CA LEU A 248 9.76 5.36 -6.87
C LEU A 248 11.24 5.18 -7.26
N ASN A 249 12.13 6.12 -6.93
CA ASN A 249 13.53 6.06 -7.38
C ASN A 249 14.23 4.76 -6.95
N CYS A 250 13.89 4.23 -5.78
CA CYS A 250 14.42 2.97 -5.26
C CYS A 250 14.05 1.73 -6.09
N LEU A 251 12.96 1.78 -6.87
CA LEU A 251 12.59 0.74 -7.84
C LEU A 251 13.34 0.89 -9.17
N LEU A 252 13.74 2.11 -9.50
CA LEU A 252 14.40 2.42 -10.77
C LEU A 252 15.93 2.29 -10.68
N ALA A 253 16.48 2.51 -9.50
CA ALA A 253 17.90 2.42 -9.17
C ALA A 253 18.11 1.42 -8.01
N PRO A 254 18.20 0.11 -8.30
CA PRO A 254 18.31 -0.93 -7.26
C PRO A 254 19.55 -0.78 -6.38
N ASP A 255 20.60 -0.14 -6.88
CA ASP A 255 21.81 0.22 -6.13
C ASP A 255 21.54 1.21 -4.98
N GLN A 256 20.38 1.89 -5.00
CA GLN A 256 19.91 2.78 -3.93
C GLN A 256 19.02 2.06 -2.91
N LEU A 257 18.80 0.75 -3.05
CA LEU A 257 18.05 -0.03 -2.08
C LEU A 257 18.83 -0.14 -0.76
N TYR A 258 18.10 -0.04 0.34
CA TYR A 258 18.68 -0.10 1.68
C TYR A 258 18.32 -1.43 2.35
N TRP A 259 19.16 -1.86 3.29
CA TRP A 259 19.00 -3.12 4.02
C TRP A 259 19.10 -2.90 5.54
N PRO A 260 18.26 -3.58 6.36
CA PRO A 260 17.14 -4.43 5.96
C PRO A 260 16.00 -3.64 5.32
N MET A 261 15.32 -4.25 4.35
CA MET A 261 14.07 -3.72 3.79
C MET A 261 12.97 -3.73 4.86
N PRO A 262 12.08 -2.71 4.94
CA PRO A 262 11.04 -2.69 5.96
C PRO A 262 9.96 -3.73 5.70
N ASP A 263 9.29 -4.15 6.77
CA ASP A 263 8.00 -4.87 6.75
C ASP A 263 7.93 -6.14 5.87
N GLN A 264 9.08 -6.75 5.51
CA GLN A 264 9.12 -7.95 4.67
C GLN A 264 8.29 -9.11 5.21
N GLN A 265 8.33 -9.33 6.54
CA GLN A 265 7.52 -10.36 7.20
C GLN A 265 6.02 -10.09 7.05
N ARG A 266 5.60 -8.82 7.14
CA ARG A 266 4.18 -8.45 7.03
C ARG A 266 3.69 -8.63 5.60
N VAL A 267 4.51 -8.30 4.61
CA VAL A 267 4.22 -8.54 3.20
C VAL A 267 4.13 -10.05 2.90
N ALA A 268 4.99 -10.87 3.50
CA ALA A 268 4.92 -12.32 3.38
C ALA A 268 3.60 -12.89 3.96
N HIS A 269 3.17 -12.38 5.12
CA HIS A 269 1.88 -12.75 5.72
C HIS A 269 0.70 -12.29 4.87
N LEU A 270 0.79 -11.10 4.27
CA LEU A 270 -0.20 -10.58 3.32
C LEU A 270 -0.36 -11.54 2.13
N ILE A 271 0.74 -11.88 1.45
CA ILE A 271 0.74 -12.78 0.28
C ILE A 271 0.22 -14.18 0.65
N SER A 272 0.65 -14.70 1.81
CA SER A 272 0.17 -16.00 2.31
C SER A 272 -1.34 -16.01 2.56
N ALA A 273 -1.89 -14.92 3.11
CA ALA A 273 -3.32 -14.79 3.34
C ALA A 273 -4.11 -14.71 2.02
N LEU A 274 -3.59 -13.99 1.02
CA LEU A 274 -4.17 -13.90 -0.32
C LEU A 274 -4.21 -15.27 -1.02
N ALA A 275 -3.12 -16.04 -0.98
CA ALA A 275 -3.05 -17.39 -1.56
C ALA A 275 -4.10 -18.34 -0.96
N ARG A 276 -4.28 -18.30 0.37
CA ARG A 276 -5.31 -19.09 1.06
C ARG A 276 -6.72 -18.68 0.68
N ALA A 277 -6.97 -17.38 0.48
CA ALA A 277 -8.28 -16.86 0.09
C ALA A 277 -8.69 -17.28 -1.33
N SER A 278 -7.72 -17.40 -2.24
CA SER A 278 -7.89 -17.86 -3.62
C SER A 278 -8.07 -19.37 -3.75
N GLY A 279 -7.91 -20.11 -2.64
CA GLY A 279 -8.01 -21.58 -2.62
C GLY A 279 -6.77 -22.27 -3.18
N GLY A 280 -5.58 -21.68 -2.95
CA GLY A 280 -4.29 -22.15 -3.45
C GLY A 280 -4.19 -23.67 -3.49
N GLN A 281 -4.02 -24.18 -4.70
CA GLN A 281 -3.55 -25.53 -4.97
C GLN A 281 -2.13 -25.65 -4.41
N ASP A 282 -1.97 -26.28 -3.26
CA ASP A 282 -0.74 -27.00 -2.96
C ASP A 282 -0.61 -28.12 -4.01
N GLU A 283 0.05 -27.83 -5.15
CA GLU A 283 0.70 -28.77 -6.07
C GLU A 283 1.05 -28.11 -7.41
N LYS A 284 1.88 -27.07 -7.40
CA LYS A 284 2.83 -26.88 -8.50
C LYS A 284 4.21 -26.60 -7.94
N SER A 285 4.99 -27.66 -7.94
CA SER A 285 6.41 -27.73 -7.69
C SER A 285 7.15 -26.52 -8.24
N ALA A 286 7.85 -25.80 -7.36
CA ALA A 286 8.99 -25.02 -7.79
C ALA A 286 10.05 -25.99 -8.36
N PRO A 287 10.69 -25.68 -9.50
CA PRO A 287 11.97 -26.29 -9.84
C PRO A 287 13.05 -25.89 -8.82
#